data_AF-U1QLA6-F1
#
_entry.id   AF-U1QLA6-F1
#
_cell.length_a   1.000
_cell.length_b   1.000
_cell.length_c   1.000
_cell.angle_alpha   90.00
_cell.angle_beta   90.00
_cell.angle_gamma   90.00
#
_symmetry.space_group_name_H-M   'P 1'
#
loop_
_entity.id
_entity.type
_entity.pdbx_description
1 polymer ?
#
loop_
_entity_poly.entity_id
_entity_poly.type
_entity_poly.pdbx_seq_one_letter_code
_entity_poly.pdbx_strand_id
1 'polypeptide(L)'
;MDKPPDSSGDHPSATQQMEFTLADVLAVFEQRSDRAKPLTASDVMDAVNCSRRTAHNKLGELVETGALETRKVGARSRVWWIPMPVATDSAEPVASTQRDPTVDTQIADAELPGTGEVLKARRQALRAAYDYIRDNPEASKMEVLTTVFPDNTAGCKTADEWWEMIEPELADLPNVDVELQRDHVWYFVKG
;
A
#
# COMPACT_ATOMS: atom_id res chain seq x y z
N MET A 1 -42.74 -58.76 44.17
CA MET A 1 -41.35 -58.61 43.69
C MET A 1 -41.39 -57.65 42.52
N ASP A 2 -41.30 -56.37 42.84
CA ASP A 2 -41.35 -55.27 41.88
C ASP A 2 -39.95 -55.05 41.34
N LYS A 3 -39.76 -55.20 40.02
CA LYS A 3 -38.49 -54.92 39.35
C LYS A 3 -38.56 -53.45 38.88
N PRO A 4 -37.65 -52.56 39.32
CA PRO A 4 -37.67 -51.20 38.84
C PRO A 4 -37.29 -51.14 37.36
N PRO A 5 -37.89 -50.24 36.57
CA PRO A 5 -37.38 -49.87 35.26
C PRO A 5 -36.22 -48.89 35.46
N ASP A 6 -34.98 -49.36 35.38
CA ASP A 6 -33.87 -48.45 35.19
C ASP A 6 -33.95 -47.92 33.76
N SER A 7 -34.47 -46.71 33.68
CA SER A 7 -34.50 -45.88 32.50
C SER A 7 -33.04 -45.65 32.09
N SER A 8 -32.58 -46.34 31.04
CA SER A 8 -31.41 -45.88 30.29
C SER A 8 -31.77 -44.52 29.72
N GLY A 9 -31.38 -43.49 30.47
CA GLY A 9 -31.54 -42.10 30.11
C GLY A 9 -30.90 -41.86 28.75
N ASP A 10 -31.76 -41.53 27.79
CA ASP A 10 -31.42 -40.56 26.76
C ASP A 10 -31.01 -39.29 27.50
N HIS A 11 -29.71 -39.16 27.77
CA HIS A 11 -29.14 -37.89 28.16
C HIS A 11 -28.96 -37.11 26.86
N PRO A 12 -29.76 -36.06 26.58
CA PRO A 12 -29.33 -35.07 25.62
C PRO A 12 -28.02 -34.51 26.17
N SER A 13 -26.91 -34.84 25.51
CA SER A 13 -25.60 -34.29 25.84
C SER A 13 -25.65 -32.81 25.52
N ALA A 14 -26.10 -32.02 26.48
CA ALA A 14 -25.99 -30.59 26.54
C ALA A 14 -24.50 -30.22 26.53
N THR A 15 -23.89 -30.19 25.35
CA THR A 15 -22.62 -29.50 25.16
C THR A 15 -22.99 -28.10 24.74
N GLN A 16 -23.07 -27.25 25.76
CA GLN A 16 -23.30 -25.82 25.74
C GLN A 16 -22.39 -25.15 24.71
N GLN A 17 -22.83 -25.08 23.47
CA GLN A 17 -22.28 -24.17 22.47
C GLN A 17 -22.78 -22.79 22.88
N MET A 18 -22.05 -22.13 23.78
CA MET A 18 -22.20 -20.70 24.02
C MET A 18 -22.29 -20.03 22.65
N GLU A 19 -23.39 -19.31 22.44
CA GLU A 19 -23.83 -18.76 21.16
C GLU A 19 -22.93 -17.60 20.73
N PHE A 20 -21.69 -17.90 20.35
CA PHE A 20 -20.76 -16.91 19.84
C PHE A 20 -21.01 -16.69 18.35
N THR A 21 -21.50 -15.50 18.02
CA THR A 21 -21.81 -15.11 16.65
C THR A 21 -20.57 -14.55 15.95
N LEU A 22 -20.65 -14.42 14.62
CA LEU A 22 -19.60 -13.73 13.85
C LEU A 22 -19.42 -12.28 14.29
N ALA A 23 -20.53 -11.63 14.67
CA ALA A 23 -20.53 -10.26 15.13
C ALA A 23 -19.74 -10.11 16.43
N ASP A 24 -19.85 -11.05 17.37
CA ASP A 24 -19.07 -11.03 18.62
C ASP A 24 -17.57 -11.11 18.35
N VAL A 25 -17.17 -11.98 17.41
CA VAL A 25 -15.77 -12.11 17.01
C VAL A 25 -15.29 -10.85 16.31
N LEU A 26 -16.07 -10.29 15.38
CA LEU A 26 -15.73 -9.05 14.68
C LEU A 26 -15.63 -7.86 15.64
N ALA A 27 -16.53 -7.79 16.63
CA ALA A 27 -16.57 -6.71 17.61
C ALA A 27 -15.29 -6.64 18.46
N VAL A 28 -14.58 -7.75 18.68
CA VAL A 28 -13.25 -7.73 19.33
C VAL A 28 -12.23 -6.92 18.52
N PHE A 29 -12.33 -6.98 17.20
CA PHE A 29 -11.45 -6.20 16.32
C PHE A 29 -11.91 -4.74 16.20
N GLU A 30 -13.22 -4.47 16.25
CA GLU A 30 -13.78 -3.12 16.12
C GLU A 30 -13.71 -2.28 17.40
N GLN A 31 -13.97 -2.88 18.57
CA GLN A 31 -13.97 -2.18 19.86
C GLN A 31 -12.57 -1.78 20.33
N ARG A 32 -11.51 -2.32 19.70
CA ARG A 32 -10.14 -2.04 20.11
C ARG A 32 -9.59 -0.82 19.39
N SER A 33 -8.96 0.07 20.16
CA SER A 33 -8.27 1.27 19.65
C SER A 33 -7.15 0.93 18.64
N ASP A 34 -6.50 -0.22 18.82
CA ASP A 34 -5.41 -0.71 17.96
C ASP A 34 -5.94 -1.54 16.77
N ARG A 35 -6.82 -0.96 15.94
CA ARG A 35 -7.40 -1.67 14.77
C ARG A 35 -6.35 -2.16 13.78
N ALA A 36 -5.20 -1.47 13.72
CA ALA A 36 -4.06 -1.81 12.87
C ALA A 36 -3.22 -2.99 13.39
N LYS A 37 -3.42 -3.44 14.63
CA LYS A 37 -2.62 -4.54 15.20
C LYS A 37 -3.21 -5.90 14.77
N PRO A 38 -2.44 -6.77 14.09
CA PRO A 38 -2.91 -8.11 13.78
C PRO A 38 -3.16 -8.94 15.05
N LEU A 39 -4.24 -9.72 15.04
CA LEU A 39 -4.61 -10.65 16.11
C LEU A 39 -4.34 -12.09 15.73
N THR A 40 -3.94 -12.89 16.71
CA THR A 40 -3.88 -14.35 16.56
C THR A 40 -5.19 -14.99 16.99
N ALA A 41 -5.37 -16.26 16.65
CA ALA A 41 -6.50 -17.04 17.12
C ALA A 41 -6.53 -17.14 18.65
N SER A 42 -5.37 -17.09 19.31
CA SER A 42 -5.29 -17.06 20.77
C SER A 42 -5.85 -15.80 21.38
N ASP A 43 -5.50 -14.64 20.82
CA ASP A 43 -6.02 -13.36 21.31
C ASP A 43 -7.55 -13.29 21.17
N VAL A 44 -8.11 -13.86 20.10
CA VAL A 44 -9.56 -13.94 19.86
C VAL A 44 -10.23 -14.93 20.82
N MET A 45 -9.60 -16.07 21.10
CA MET A 45 -10.09 -17.00 22.12
C MET A 45 -10.14 -16.35 23.49
N ASP A 46 -9.10 -15.61 23.88
CA ASP A 46 -9.00 -14.97 25.18
C ASP A 46 -10.03 -13.84 25.34
N ALA A 47 -10.29 -13.09 24.26
CA ALA A 47 -11.27 -12.00 24.26
C ALA A 47 -12.73 -12.50 24.29
N VAL A 48 -13.06 -13.53 23.51
CA VAL A 48 -14.44 -14.04 23.37
C VAL A 48 -14.71 -15.21 24.33
N ASN A 49 -13.70 -15.73 25.03
CA ASN A 49 -13.77 -16.96 25.83
C ASN A 49 -14.33 -18.16 25.05
N CYS A 50 -13.92 -18.29 23.79
CA CYS A 50 -14.38 -19.36 22.90
C CYS A 50 -13.32 -20.43 22.65
N SER A 51 -13.74 -21.61 22.20
CA SER A 51 -12.82 -22.70 21.89
C SER A 51 -11.96 -22.40 20.65
N ARG A 52 -10.74 -22.96 20.58
CA ARG A 52 -9.84 -22.80 19.42
C ARG A 52 -10.48 -23.14 18.09
N ARG A 53 -11.26 -24.23 18.04
CA ARG A 53 -11.92 -24.67 16.81
C ARG A 53 -13.04 -23.70 16.41
N THR A 54 -13.80 -23.19 17.39
CA THR A 54 -14.82 -22.15 17.16
C THR A 54 -14.18 -20.85 16.65
N ALA A 55 -13.11 -20.38 17.29
CA ALA A 55 -12.37 -19.19 16.87
C ALA A 55 -11.87 -19.32 15.43
N HIS A 56 -11.22 -20.44 15.08
CA HIS A 56 -10.74 -20.65 13.71
C HIS A 56 -11.86 -20.70 12.67
N ASN A 57 -12.96 -21.39 12.97
CA ASN A 57 -14.11 -21.45 12.06
C ASN A 57 -14.69 -20.06 11.81
N LYS A 58 -14.90 -19.28 12.88
CA LYS A 58 -15.47 -17.93 12.79
C LYS A 58 -14.53 -16.92 12.14
N LEU A 59 -13.23 -17.00 12.43
CA LEU A 59 -12.22 -16.18 11.75
C LEU A 59 -12.09 -16.54 10.27
N GLY A 60 -12.26 -17.82 9.91
CA GLY A 60 -12.33 -18.24 8.51
C GLY A 60 -13.54 -17.65 7.80
N GLU A 61 -14.72 -17.76 8.41
CA GLU A 61 -15.98 -17.24 7.88
C GLU A 61 -15.95 -15.70 7.73
N LEU A 62 -15.30 -14.97 8.66
CA LEU A 62 -15.08 -13.52 8.56
C LEU A 62 -14.09 -13.14 7.44
N VAL A 63 -13.15 -14.02 7.11
CA VAL A 63 -12.26 -13.83 5.95
C VAL A 63 -13.01 -14.11 4.65
N GLU A 64 -13.82 -15.16 4.59
CA GLU A 64 -14.63 -15.49 3.42
C GLU A 64 -15.67 -14.41 3.09
N THR A 65 -16.22 -13.75 4.12
CA THR A 65 -17.13 -12.60 3.96
C THR A 65 -16.43 -11.28 3.68
N GLY A 66 -15.09 -11.24 3.70
CA GLY A 66 -14.29 -10.04 3.45
C GLY A 66 -14.22 -9.04 4.60
N ALA A 67 -14.74 -9.40 5.79
CA ALA A 67 -14.69 -8.55 6.97
C ALA A 67 -13.30 -8.52 7.63
N LEU A 68 -12.52 -9.60 7.46
CA LEU A 68 -11.15 -9.71 7.95
C LEU A 68 -10.21 -10.19 6.83
N GLU A 69 -8.95 -9.83 6.93
CA GLU A 69 -7.87 -10.45 6.15
C GLU A 69 -7.05 -11.39 7.05
N THR A 70 -6.34 -12.33 6.43
CA THR A 70 -5.49 -13.28 7.15
C THR A 70 -4.15 -13.48 6.47
N ARG A 71 -3.08 -13.63 7.26
CA ARG A 71 -1.73 -13.95 6.77
C ARG A 71 -1.02 -14.93 7.68
N LYS A 72 -0.25 -15.80 7.06
CA LYS A 72 0.66 -16.71 7.75
C LYS A 72 1.92 -15.94 8.16
N VAL A 73 2.21 -15.92 9.46
CA VAL A 73 3.37 -15.20 10.04
C VAL A 73 4.46 -16.14 10.58
N GLY A 74 4.26 -17.45 10.46
CA GLY A 74 5.24 -18.46 10.86
C GLY A 74 4.80 -19.87 10.53
N ALA A 75 5.58 -20.87 10.94
CA ALA A 75 5.34 -22.28 10.61
C ALA A 75 3.93 -22.76 11.03
N ARG A 76 3.42 -22.29 12.17
CA ARG A 76 2.12 -22.67 12.75
C ARG A 76 1.25 -21.49 13.18
N SER A 77 1.63 -20.27 12.80
CA SER A 77 0.98 -19.05 13.28
C SER A 77 0.36 -18.28 12.11
N ARG A 78 -0.90 -17.89 12.30
CA ARG A 78 -1.64 -17.01 11.41
C ARG A 78 -2.15 -15.83 12.23
N VAL A 79 -2.24 -14.70 11.57
CA VAL A 79 -2.87 -13.51 12.12
C VAL A 79 -4.02 -13.07 11.24
N TRP A 80 -4.94 -12.35 11.85
CA TRP A 80 -6.12 -11.77 11.27
C TRP A 80 -6.19 -10.29 11.63
N TRP A 81 -6.65 -9.44 10.73
CA TRP A 81 -6.85 -8.02 10.99
C TRP A 81 -8.07 -7.53 10.20
N ILE A 82 -8.68 -6.44 10.65
CA ILE A 82 -9.66 -5.73 9.82
C ILE A 82 -8.84 -5.01 8.75
N PRO A 83 -9.05 -5.28 7.46
CA PRO A 83 -8.49 -4.45 6.42
C PRO A 83 -8.99 -3.03 6.64
N MET A 84 -8.07 -2.10 6.87
CA MET A 84 -8.45 -0.70 6.73
C MET A 84 -8.95 -0.53 5.29
N PRO A 85 -10.07 0.17 5.05
CA PRO A 85 -10.42 0.57 3.70
C PRO A 85 -9.35 1.57 3.24
N VAL A 86 -8.23 1.04 2.78
CA VAL A 86 -7.55 1.65 1.66
C VAL A 86 -8.63 1.67 0.59
N ALA A 87 -8.98 2.84 0.08
CA ALA A 87 -9.77 2.92 -1.13
C ALA A 87 -9.17 1.88 -2.09
N THR A 88 -9.98 0.90 -2.48
CA THR A 88 -9.56 -0.28 -3.20
C THR A 88 -8.82 0.14 -4.48
N ASP A 89 -7.50 0.23 -4.40
CA ASP A 89 -6.59 0.11 -5.54
C ASP A 89 -6.42 -1.40 -5.78
N SER A 90 -7.51 -1.99 -6.25
CA SER A 90 -7.53 -3.34 -6.83
C SER A 90 -8.40 -3.26 -8.09
N ALA A 91 -8.00 -2.33 -8.95
CA ALA A 91 -8.34 -2.27 -10.35
C ALA A 91 -7.18 -1.53 -11.02
N GLU A 92 -6.16 -2.30 -11.42
CA GLU A 92 -5.03 -1.87 -12.27
C GLU A 92 -4.03 -0.90 -11.61
N PRO A 93 -2.70 -1.09 -11.73
CA PRO A 93 -1.72 -0.11 -11.25
C PRO A 93 -1.73 1.09 -12.22
N VAL A 94 -2.76 1.92 -12.18
CA VAL A 94 -2.72 3.24 -12.77
C VAL A 94 -2.19 4.20 -11.70
N ALA A 95 -0.87 4.13 -11.52
CA ALA A 95 -0.01 5.22 -11.05
C ALA A 95 -0.75 6.34 -10.30
N SER A 96 -1.30 6.03 -9.13
CA SER A 96 -1.61 7.04 -8.13
C SER A 96 -0.28 7.49 -7.56
N THR A 97 0.42 8.28 -8.37
CA THR A 97 1.62 9.00 -8.02
C THR A 97 1.23 9.89 -6.87
N GLN A 98 1.47 9.40 -5.67
CA GLN A 98 1.38 10.14 -4.42
C GLN A 98 2.46 11.20 -4.51
N ARG A 99 2.15 12.24 -5.27
CA ARG A 99 3.09 13.21 -5.77
C ARG A 99 3.50 14.03 -4.57
N ASP A 100 4.78 13.99 -4.24
CA ASP A 100 5.29 14.73 -3.09
C ASP A 100 5.01 16.23 -3.31
N PRO A 101 4.23 16.89 -2.44
CA PRO A 101 3.90 18.31 -2.58
C PRO A 101 5.16 19.20 -2.50
N THR A 102 6.23 18.70 -1.88
CA THR A 102 7.53 19.39 -1.78
C THR A 102 8.20 19.51 -3.14
N VAL A 103 8.08 18.49 -3.98
CA VAL A 103 8.62 18.49 -5.35
C VAL A 103 7.83 19.47 -6.23
N ASP A 104 6.50 19.47 -6.14
CA ASP A 104 5.66 20.42 -6.90
C ASP A 104 5.98 21.87 -6.54
N THR A 105 6.23 22.15 -5.25
CA THR A 105 6.62 23.48 -4.76
C THR A 105 7.98 23.90 -5.31
N GLN A 106 8.98 23.00 -5.32
CA GLN A 106 10.31 23.32 -5.85
C GLN A 106 10.30 23.50 -7.37
N ILE A 107 9.55 22.68 -8.10
CA ILE A 107 9.37 22.88 -9.55
C ILE A 107 8.65 24.21 -9.83
N ALA A 108 7.74 24.64 -8.96
CA ALA A 108 7.06 25.93 -9.08
C ALA A 108 7.98 27.12 -8.74
N ASP A 109 8.97 26.92 -7.88
CA ASP A 109 9.96 27.95 -7.52
C ASP A 109 11.15 28.00 -8.48
N ALA A 110 11.44 26.88 -9.17
CA ALA A 110 12.54 26.72 -10.12
C ALA A 110 12.71 27.94 -11.05
N GLU A 111 13.92 28.48 -11.05
CA GLU A 111 14.36 29.63 -11.85
C GLU A 111 14.74 29.20 -13.26
N LEU A 112 13.78 28.61 -13.96
CA LEU A 112 13.96 28.21 -15.35
C LEU A 112 13.93 29.44 -16.27
N PRO A 113 14.77 29.48 -17.32
CA PRO A 113 14.78 30.62 -18.22
C PRO A 113 13.42 30.75 -18.95
N GLY A 114 13.09 31.96 -19.42
CA GLY A 114 11.83 32.22 -20.13
C GLY A 114 10.70 32.73 -19.23
N THR A 115 9.64 33.25 -19.84
CA THR A 115 8.52 33.90 -19.12
C THR A 115 7.17 33.35 -19.58
N GLY A 116 6.17 33.44 -18.69
CA GLY A 116 4.79 33.07 -19.01
C GLY A 116 4.62 31.61 -19.41
N GLU A 117 4.09 31.38 -20.62
CA GLU A 117 3.83 30.04 -21.15
C GLU A 117 5.10 29.21 -21.34
N VAL A 118 6.23 29.85 -21.70
CA VAL A 118 7.52 29.18 -21.86
C VAL A 118 8.01 28.65 -20.51
N LEU A 119 7.91 29.46 -19.45
CA LEU A 119 8.26 29.04 -18.09
C LEU A 119 7.36 27.88 -17.62
N LYS A 120 6.06 27.96 -17.88
CA LYS A 120 5.11 26.89 -17.56
C LYS A 120 5.45 25.58 -18.28
N ALA A 121 5.77 25.65 -19.58
CA ALA A 121 6.16 24.48 -20.35
C ALA A 121 7.49 23.87 -19.86
N ARG A 122 8.46 24.70 -19.46
CA ARG A 122 9.74 24.24 -18.90
C ARG A 122 9.56 23.55 -17.55
N ARG A 123 8.74 24.12 -16.66
CA ARG A 123 8.38 23.50 -15.37
C ARG A 123 7.63 22.18 -15.56
N GLN A 124 6.73 22.13 -16.55
CA GLN A 124 6.05 20.90 -16.92
C GLN A 124 7.04 19.84 -17.41
N ALA A 125 8.07 20.24 -18.17
CA ALA A 125 9.07 19.34 -18.67
C ALA A 125 10.00 18.80 -17.57
N LEU A 126 10.44 19.66 -16.64
CA LEU A 126 11.16 19.26 -15.44
C LEU A 126 10.34 18.26 -14.60
N ARG A 127 9.05 18.55 -14.42
CA ARG A 127 8.12 17.65 -13.73
C ARG A 127 8.01 16.29 -14.40
N ALA A 128 7.81 16.28 -15.71
CA ALA A 128 7.66 15.03 -16.45
C ALA A 128 8.94 14.19 -16.43
N ALA A 129 10.12 14.83 -16.46
CA ALA A 129 11.41 14.16 -16.30
C ALA A 129 11.55 13.53 -14.90
N TYR A 130 11.22 14.29 -13.85
CA TYR A 130 11.23 13.79 -12.48
C TYR A 130 10.27 12.61 -12.27
N ASP A 131 9.02 12.75 -12.72
CA ASP A 131 8.02 11.69 -12.62
C ASP A 131 8.52 10.43 -13.35
N TYR A 132 9.10 10.58 -14.54
CA TYR A 132 9.63 9.45 -15.30
C TYR A 132 10.80 8.74 -14.61
N ILE A 133 11.74 9.48 -14.01
CA ILE A 133 12.88 8.90 -13.26
C ILE A 133 12.41 8.25 -11.96
N ARG A 134 11.43 8.83 -11.28
CA ARG A 134 10.84 8.22 -10.08
C ARG A 134 10.20 6.86 -10.41
N ASP A 135 9.44 6.80 -11.51
CA ASP A 135 8.78 5.57 -11.95
C ASP A 135 9.78 4.57 -12.59
N ASN A 136 10.87 5.06 -13.16
CA ASN A 136 11.92 4.27 -13.80
C ASN A 136 13.29 4.68 -13.24
N PRO A 137 13.67 4.19 -12.05
CA PRO A 137 14.94 4.57 -11.42
C PRO A 137 16.16 4.09 -12.21
N GLU A 138 15.98 3.16 -13.16
CA GLU A 138 17.03 2.68 -14.05
C GLU A 138 17.04 3.41 -15.42
N ALA A 139 16.14 4.39 -15.62
CA ALA A 139 16.04 5.11 -16.88
C ALA A 139 17.32 5.87 -17.18
N SER A 140 17.78 5.73 -18.42
CA SER A 140 18.91 6.51 -18.93
C SER A 140 18.49 7.93 -19.33
N LYS A 141 19.46 8.87 -19.38
CA LYS A 141 19.25 10.18 -20.03
C LYS A 141 18.59 10.01 -21.40
N MET A 142 19.06 9.04 -22.19
CA MET A 142 18.48 8.77 -23.51
C MET A 142 17.01 8.36 -23.41
N GLU A 143 16.64 7.52 -22.45
CA GLU A 143 15.24 7.10 -22.27
C GLU A 143 14.33 8.25 -21.85
N VAL A 144 14.80 9.10 -20.92
CA VAL A 144 14.10 10.31 -20.52
C VAL A 144 13.94 11.23 -21.74
N LEU A 145 15.01 11.44 -22.51
CA LEU A 145 14.98 12.26 -23.72
C LEU A 145 14.05 11.69 -24.79
N THR A 146 14.02 10.38 -25.02
CA THR A 146 13.16 9.80 -26.06
C THR A 146 11.70 9.71 -25.64
N THR A 147 11.42 9.67 -24.34
CA THR A 147 10.07 9.47 -23.79
C THR A 147 9.42 10.77 -23.36
N VAL A 148 10.16 11.67 -22.73
CA VAL A 148 9.61 12.89 -22.10
C VAL A 148 9.69 14.11 -23.03
N PHE A 149 10.79 14.27 -23.77
CA PHE A 149 10.99 15.41 -24.66
C PHE A 149 9.90 15.56 -25.74
N PRO A 150 9.41 14.50 -26.42
CA PRO A 150 8.42 14.66 -27.49
C PRO A 150 7.13 15.33 -27.01
N ASP A 151 6.71 15.03 -25.78
CA ASP A 151 5.51 15.60 -25.16
C ASP A 151 5.78 16.92 -24.42
N ASN A 152 7.03 17.22 -24.07
CA ASN A 152 7.39 18.37 -23.23
C ASN A 152 8.60 19.16 -23.77
N THR A 153 8.61 19.45 -25.07
CA THR A 153 9.72 20.14 -25.75
C THR A 153 10.09 21.51 -25.14
N ALA A 154 9.14 22.18 -24.48
CA ALA A 154 9.35 23.46 -23.78
C ALA A 154 9.97 24.58 -24.65
N GLY A 155 9.76 24.50 -25.97
CA GLY A 155 10.32 25.41 -26.96
C GLY A 155 11.76 25.12 -27.38
N CYS A 156 12.37 24.05 -26.87
CA CYS A 156 13.68 23.58 -27.31
C CYS A 156 13.57 22.86 -28.66
N LYS A 157 14.57 23.08 -29.52
CA LYS A 157 14.62 22.46 -30.86
C LYS A 157 15.23 21.07 -30.80
N THR A 158 16.08 20.82 -29.81
CA THR A 158 16.77 19.55 -29.61
C THR A 158 16.57 19.04 -28.19
N ALA A 159 16.65 17.72 -28.05
CA ALA A 159 16.55 17.05 -26.76
C ALA A 159 17.73 17.40 -25.85
N ASP A 160 18.94 17.57 -26.41
CA ASP A 160 20.14 17.87 -25.62
C ASP A 160 20.08 19.28 -25.01
N GLU A 161 19.67 20.29 -25.79
CA GLU A 161 19.42 21.66 -25.29
C GLU A 161 18.34 21.69 -24.21
N TRP A 162 17.35 20.79 -24.30
CA TRP A 162 16.32 20.65 -23.29
C TRP A 162 16.88 20.03 -22.01
N TRP A 163 17.70 18.99 -22.10
CA TRP A 163 18.33 18.36 -20.95
C TRP A 163 19.26 19.32 -20.20
N GLU A 164 20.13 20.04 -20.92
CA GLU A 164 21.05 21.01 -20.30
C GLU A 164 20.32 22.10 -19.50
N MET A 165 19.07 22.39 -19.85
CA MET A 165 18.23 23.34 -19.14
C MET A 165 17.61 22.74 -17.88
N ILE A 166 17.12 21.50 -17.94
CA ILE A 166 16.38 20.90 -16.82
C ILE A 166 17.27 20.14 -15.85
N GLU A 167 18.40 19.60 -16.30
CA GLU A 167 19.36 18.83 -15.51
C GLU A 167 19.80 19.52 -14.20
N PRO A 168 20.21 20.81 -14.19
CA PRO A 168 20.61 21.45 -12.94
C PRO A 168 19.46 21.53 -11.93
N GLU A 169 18.26 21.87 -12.39
CA GLU A 169 17.07 21.94 -11.53
C GLU A 169 16.63 20.54 -11.08
N LEU A 170 16.77 19.54 -11.96
CA LEU A 170 16.42 18.15 -11.69
C LEU A 170 17.35 17.52 -10.66
N ALA A 171 18.64 17.88 -10.68
CA ALA A 171 19.63 17.48 -9.70
C ALA A 171 19.43 18.15 -8.32
N ASP A 172 18.78 19.32 -8.30
CA ASP A 172 18.43 20.01 -7.05
C ASP A 172 17.16 19.43 -6.40
N LEU A 173 16.32 18.70 -7.16
CA LEU A 173 15.10 18.11 -6.64
C LEU A 173 15.37 16.95 -5.65
N PRO A 174 14.53 16.83 -4.61
CA PRO A 174 14.71 15.83 -3.57
C PRO A 174 14.48 14.42 -4.14
N ASN A 175 15.33 13.50 -3.68
CA ASN A 175 15.36 12.10 -4.10
C ASN A 175 15.86 11.86 -5.54
N VAL A 176 16.56 12.84 -6.14
CA VAL A 176 17.29 12.64 -7.39
C VAL A 176 18.79 12.76 -7.11
N ASP A 177 19.51 11.65 -7.19
CA ASP A 177 20.98 11.66 -7.21
C ASP A 177 21.43 11.61 -8.67
N VAL A 178 21.68 12.78 -9.25
CA VAL A 178 22.28 12.90 -10.59
C VAL A 178 23.80 12.78 -10.43
N GLU A 179 24.31 11.55 -10.27
CA GLU A 179 25.76 11.30 -10.33
C GLU A 179 26.23 11.51 -11.78
N LEU A 180 26.59 12.76 -12.08
CA LEU A 180 27.29 13.20 -13.26
C LEU A 180 28.70 12.59 -13.32
N GLN A 181 28.83 11.30 -13.62
CA GLN A 181 30.10 10.74 -14.11
C GLN A 181 29.98 9.30 -14.68
N ARG A 182 29.97 9.22 -16.02
CA ARG A 182 30.63 8.19 -16.85
C ARG A 182 30.52 6.71 -16.43
N ASP A 183 29.31 6.21 -16.19
CA ASP A 183 28.77 5.02 -16.88
C ASP A 183 27.34 4.79 -16.35
N HIS A 184 26.41 4.57 -17.27
CA HIS A 184 24.97 4.41 -17.08
C HIS A 184 24.55 3.39 -15.99
N VAL A 185 24.42 3.79 -14.72
CA VAL A 185 23.47 3.19 -13.76
C VAL A 185 23.06 4.23 -12.72
N TRP A 186 21.75 4.46 -12.56
CA TRP A 186 21.18 5.39 -11.59
C TRP A 186 20.62 4.61 -10.39
N TYR A 187 20.77 5.15 -9.18
CA TYR A 187 20.23 4.53 -7.95
C TYR A 187 19.43 5.56 -7.14
N PHE A 188 18.22 5.18 -6.76
CA PHE A 188 17.39 5.94 -5.81
C PHE A 188 17.82 5.63 -4.37
N VAL A 189 18.33 6.63 -3.65
CA VAL A 189 18.69 6.46 -2.23
C VAL A 189 17.45 6.71 -1.36
N LYS A 190 16.92 5.63 -0.80
CA LYS A 190 15.79 5.67 0.13
C LYS A 190 16.26 6.17 1.50
N GLY A 191 15.81 7.36 1.91
CA GLY A 191 15.91 7.88 3.28
C GLY A 191 14.93 7.23 4.25
#